data_AF-A0A7C8NUY6-F1
#
_entry.id   AF-A0A7C8NUY6-F1
#
_cell.length_a   1.000
_cell.length_b   1.000
_cell.length_c   1.000
_cell.angle_alpha   90.00
_cell.angle_beta   90.00
_cell.angle_gamma   90.00
#
_symmetry.space_group_name_H-M   'P 1'
#
loop_
_entity.id
_entity.type
_entity.pdbx_description
1 polymer ?
#
loop_
_entity_poly.entity_id
_entity_poly.type
_entity_poly.pdbx_seq_one_letter_code
_entity_poly.pdbx_strand_id
1 'polypeptide(L)'
;MAQITPITVRVVNRSWIKENPDNVNTNNHKYCEIPAQLQAMEQALDQSEYYRRLTETGYDLWKPILQRMQREAKEMQEPTSPCNEGYEIILTPSLCRLLKSAADGGLLMGRIPRSLEEDLEEQVLPLLAPCFGRQSGSSSGPKYFVRLNSCSPKDGTGEHSPFEEAWPILLSLCTSERVQKALRDLLEHGIRGDNENSRNLKLDAYEIPHLNPWRDEISTLNEFRIFVPPNGKVRAISQYSIRSGG
;
A
#
# COMPACT_ATOMS: atom_id res chain seq x y z
N MET A 1 -40.05 -12.40 -10.24
CA MET A 1 -39.13 -12.14 -9.11
C MET A 1 -37.82 -12.85 -9.39
N ALA A 2 -36.72 -12.12 -9.57
CA ALA A 2 -35.42 -12.75 -9.80
C ALA A 2 -35.00 -13.50 -8.52
N GLN A 3 -34.74 -14.80 -8.62
CA GLN A 3 -34.18 -15.59 -7.52
C GLN A 3 -32.80 -15.00 -7.17
N ILE A 4 -32.67 -14.44 -5.97
CA ILE A 4 -31.38 -14.04 -5.43
C ILE A 4 -30.61 -15.32 -5.15
N THR A 5 -29.62 -15.64 -5.99
CA THR A 5 -28.73 -16.77 -5.75
C THR A 5 -28.00 -16.52 -4.42
N PRO A 6 -28.07 -17.44 -3.44
CA PRO A 6 -27.41 -17.24 -2.16
C PRO A 6 -25.90 -17.10 -2.36
N ILE A 7 -25.33 -16.02 -1.80
CA ILE A 7 -23.89 -15.82 -1.77
C ILE A 7 -23.32 -16.76 -0.71
N THR A 8 -22.58 -17.78 -1.13
CA THR A 8 -21.82 -18.62 -0.21
C THR A 8 -20.48 -17.93 0.10
N VAL A 9 -20.40 -17.25 1.24
CA VAL A 9 -19.12 -16.74 1.76
C VAL A 9 -18.40 -17.88 2.48
N ARG A 10 -17.24 -18.28 1.96
CA ARG A 10 -16.35 -19.23 2.65
C ARG A 10 -15.30 -18.47 3.45
N VAL A 11 -15.16 -18.80 4.72
CA VAL A 11 -14.06 -18.32 5.57
C VAL A 11 -12.84 -19.18 5.30
N VAL A 12 -11.78 -18.59 4.75
CA VAL A 12 -10.50 -19.28 4.51
C VAL A 12 -9.52 -18.89 5.61
N ASN A 13 -8.98 -19.87 6.34
CA ASN A 13 -7.97 -19.60 7.36
C ASN A 13 -6.64 -19.22 6.69
N ARG A 14 -5.93 -18.23 7.24
CA ARG A 14 -4.61 -17.82 6.74
C ARG A 14 -3.57 -18.95 6.83
N SER A 15 -3.67 -19.88 7.78
CA SER A 15 -2.78 -21.06 7.82
C SER A 15 -2.94 -21.90 6.54
N TRP A 16 -4.17 -22.15 6.13
CA TRP A 16 -4.46 -22.87 4.90
C TRP A 16 -3.87 -22.16 3.67
N ILE A 17 -3.96 -20.84 3.59
CA ILE A 17 -3.34 -20.05 2.50
C ILE A 17 -1.82 -20.23 2.47
N LYS A 18 -1.16 -20.25 3.64
CA LYS A 18 0.29 -20.47 3.74
C LYS A 18 0.71 -21.90 3.38
N GLU A 19 -0.11 -22.88 3.75
CA GLU A 19 0.12 -24.30 3.45
C GLU A 19 -0.21 -24.66 2.00
N ASN A 20 -1.01 -23.83 1.33
CA ASN A 20 -1.49 -24.05 -0.02
C ASN A 20 -1.23 -22.81 -0.91
N PRO A 21 0.01 -22.32 -1.02
CA PRO A 21 0.32 -21.11 -1.77
C PRO A 21 -0.03 -21.25 -3.26
N ASP A 22 -0.03 -22.49 -3.78
CA ASP A 22 -0.35 -22.77 -5.17
C ASP A 22 -1.85 -22.64 -5.51
N ASN A 23 -2.70 -22.63 -4.47
CA ASN A 23 -4.16 -22.59 -4.61
C ASN A 23 -4.75 -21.18 -4.45
N VAL A 24 -3.89 -20.18 -4.23
CA VAL A 24 -4.34 -18.79 -4.01
C VAL A 24 -3.58 -17.80 -4.89
N ASN A 25 -4.30 -17.07 -5.74
CA ASN A 25 -3.75 -15.86 -6.33
C ASN A 25 -3.75 -14.76 -5.27
N THR A 26 -2.58 -14.33 -4.83
CA THR A 26 -2.45 -13.17 -3.93
C THR A 26 -2.35 -11.87 -4.75
N ASN A 27 -2.35 -10.70 -4.11
CA ASN A 27 -2.52 -9.45 -4.87
C ASN A 27 -1.40 -9.22 -5.90
N ASN A 28 -1.82 -8.82 -7.11
CA ASN A 28 -0.98 -8.20 -8.14
C ASN A 28 0.16 -9.06 -8.71
N HIS A 29 0.00 -10.38 -8.82
CA HIS A 29 0.93 -11.22 -9.60
C HIS A 29 0.65 -11.10 -11.09
N LYS A 30 1.72 -11.06 -11.91
CA LYS A 30 1.58 -11.25 -13.36
C LYS A 30 1.06 -12.66 -13.61
N TYR A 31 0.34 -12.88 -14.70
CA TYR A 31 -0.21 -14.20 -15.01
C TYR A 31 0.85 -15.32 -15.04
N CYS A 32 2.05 -15.01 -15.54
CA CYS A 32 3.18 -15.95 -15.57
C CYS A 32 3.79 -16.25 -14.18
N GLU A 33 3.55 -15.42 -13.18
CA GLU A 33 4.03 -15.58 -11.80
C GLU A 33 3.04 -16.42 -10.96
N ILE A 34 1.83 -16.66 -11.48
CA ILE A 34 0.79 -17.44 -10.81
C ILE A 34 1.06 -18.95 -11.00
N PRO A 35 0.77 -19.81 -9.99
CA PRO A 35 0.79 -21.27 -10.12
C PRO A 35 0.00 -21.81 -11.32
N ALA A 36 0.49 -22.87 -11.98
CA ALA A 36 -0.11 -23.41 -13.20
C ALA A 36 -1.59 -23.84 -13.05
N GLN A 37 -1.96 -24.32 -11.87
CA GLN A 37 -3.34 -24.72 -11.55
C GLN A 37 -4.29 -23.52 -11.56
N LEU A 38 -3.84 -22.37 -11.07
CA LEU A 38 -4.60 -21.13 -11.08
C LEU A 38 -4.60 -20.46 -12.45
N GLN A 39 -3.49 -20.54 -13.20
CA GLN A 39 -3.46 -20.11 -14.60
C GLN A 39 -4.54 -20.81 -15.43
N ALA A 40 -4.78 -22.10 -15.20
CA ALA A 40 -5.85 -22.83 -15.89
C ALA A 40 -7.29 -22.37 -15.53
N MET A 41 -7.46 -21.67 -14.41
CA MET A 41 -8.73 -21.15 -13.92
C MET A 41 -8.93 -19.66 -14.21
N GLU A 42 -7.84 -18.91 -14.39
CA GLU A 42 -7.86 -17.48 -14.65
C GLU A 42 -7.68 -17.20 -16.14
N GLN A 43 -8.31 -16.14 -16.63
CA GLN A 43 -8.04 -15.68 -17.99
C GLN A 43 -6.65 -15.06 -18.01
N ALA A 44 -5.79 -15.53 -18.92
CA ALA A 44 -4.52 -14.88 -19.19
C ALA A 44 -4.74 -13.40 -19.50
N LEU A 45 -4.22 -12.53 -18.63
CA LEU A 45 -4.14 -11.11 -18.91
C LEU A 45 -2.84 -10.88 -19.68
N ASP A 46 -2.94 -10.22 -20.83
CA ASP A 46 -1.75 -9.68 -21.44
C ASP A 46 -1.10 -8.61 -20.54
N GLN A 47 0.18 -8.34 -20.79
CA GLN A 47 0.97 -7.43 -19.96
C GLN A 47 0.36 -6.02 -19.92
N SER A 48 -0.21 -5.54 -21.03
CA SER A 48 -0.83 -4.21 -21.08
C SER A 48 -2.11 -4.11 -20.25
N GLU A 49 -2.95 -5.14 -20.29
CA GLU A 49 -4.20 -5.22 -19.52
C GLU A 49 -3.91 -5.38 -18.03
N TYR A 50 -2.89 -6.16 -17.65
CA TYR A 50 -2.43 -6.24 -16.25
C TYR A 50 -2.02 -4.86 -15.73
N TYR A 51 -1.17 -4.14 -16.47
CA TYR A 51 -0.71 -2.82 -16.04
C TYR A 51 -1.82 -1.78 -16.05
N ARG A 52 -2.74 -1.83 -17.01
CA ARG A 52 -3.95 -1.00 -17.02
C ARG A 52 -4.77 -1.23 -15.76
N ARG A 53 -5.05 -2.48 -15.37
CA ARG A 53 -5.79 -2.79 -14.13
C ARG A 53 -5.07 -2.33 -12.88
N LEU A 54 -3.73 -2.40 -12.83
CA LEU A 54 -2.98 -1.90 -11.68
C LEU A 54 -3.21 -0.40 -11.46
N THR A 55 -3.29 0.40 -12.52
CA THR A 55 -3.57 1.84 -12.40
C THR A 55 -4.90 2.13 -11.72
N GLU A 56 -5.92 1.27 -11.92
CA GLU A 56 -7.26 1.41 -11.32
C GLU A 56 -7.29 1.09 -9.81
N THR A 57 -6.24 0.43 -9.30
CA THR A 57 -6.14 0.00 -7.90
C THR A 57 -5.28 0.92 -7.02
N GLY A 58 -4.72 2.00 -7.62
CA GLY A 58 -3.88 2.95 -6.91
C GLY A 58 -4.62 3.66 -5.77
N TYR A 59 -3.97 3.80 -4.62
CA TYR A 59 -4.57 4.38 -3.42
C TYR A 59 -5.18 5.76 -3.65
N ASP A 60 -4.50 6.61 -4.42
CA ASP A 60 -4.95 7.96 -4.78
C ASP A 60 -6.38 8.02 -5.33
N LEU A 61 -6.74 7.06 -6.18
CA LEU A 61 -8.08 6.97 -6.76
C LEU A 61 -9.14 6.64 -5.71
N TRP A 62 -8.76 5.79 -4.75
CA TRP A 62 -9.66 5.29 -3.72
C TRP A 62 -9.70 6.17 -2.48
N LYS A 63 -8.68 7.01 -2.24
CA LYS A 63 -8.54 7.87 -1.05
C LYS A 63 -9.79 8.73 -0.79
N PRO A 64 -10.38 9.44 -1.77
CA PRO A 64 -11.59 10.23 -1.53
C PRO A 64 -12.79 9.37 -1.12
N ILE A 65 -12.94 8.19 -1.71
CA ILE A 65 -14.03 7.24 -1.39
C ILE A 65 -13.83 6.70 0.03
N LEU A 66 -12.61 6.28 0.37
CA LEU A 66 -12.27 5.76 1.70
C LEU A 66 -12.47 6.82 2.78
N GLN A 67 -12.06 8.07 2.55
CA GLN A 67 -12.29 9.17 3.47
C GLN A 67 -13.78 9.47 3.64
N ARG A 68 -14.57 9.43 2.56
CA ARG A 68 -16.03 9.59 2.64
C ARG A 68 -16.67 8.49 3.48
N MET A 69 -16.34 7.22 3.22
CA MET A 69 -16.85 6.08 4.00
C MET A 69 -16.47 6.18 5.48
N GLN A 70 -15.25 6.65 5.78
CA GLN A 70 -14.82 6.89 7.16
C GLN A 70 -15.61 8.01 7.84
N ARG A 71 -15.92 9.11 7.13
CA ARG A 71 -16.77 10.18 7.66
C ARG A 71 -18.18 9.69 7.93
N GLU A 72 -18.81 9.01 6.96
CA GLU A 72 -20.16 8.44 7.09
C GLU A 72 -20.23 7.45 8.27
N ALA A 73 -19.21 6.62 8.46
CA ALA A 73 -19.14 5.70 9.60
C ALA A 73 -19.00 6.42 10.95
N LYS A 74 -18.25 7.53 11.00
CA LYS A 74 -18.06 8.37 12.20
C LYS A 74 -19.31 9.18 12.55
N GLU A 75 -20.03 9.71 11.55
CA GLU A 75 -21.29 10.43 11.76
C GLU A 75 -22.36 9.56 12.42
N MET A 76 -22.28 8.23 12.25
CA MET A 76 -23.13 7.27 12.95
C MET A 76 -22.66 6.89 14.38
N GLN A 77 -21.48 7.35 14.84
CA GLN A 77 -20.84 6.89 16.09
C GLN A 77 -20.37 8.02 17.04
N GLU A 78 -21.02 9.19 17.01
CA GLU A 78 -20.67 10.44 17.75
C GLU A 78 -19.50 11.27 17.17
N PRO A 79 -19.56 12.62 17.29
CA PRO A 79 -18.61 13.52 16.67
C PRO A 79 -17.49 13.86 17.65
N THR A 80 -16.26 13.38 17.44
CA THR A 80 -15.02 14.10 17.82
C THR A 80 -13.77 13.27 17.50
N SER A 81 -13.37 13.31 16.24
CA SER A 81 -11.93 13.39 15.95
C SER A 81 -11.76 13.91 14.53
N PRO A 82 -11.03 15.04 14.33
CA PRO A 82 -10.77 15.54 13.00
C PRO A 82 -10.20 14.40 12.16
N CYS A 83 -10.67 14.32 10.91
CA CYS A 83 -9.98 13.53 9.91
C CYS A 83 -8.65 14.25 9.70
N ASN A 84 -7.64 13.96 10.53
CA ASN A 84 -6.32 14.55 10.34
C ASN A 84 -5.90 14.18 8.93
N GLU A 85 -5.83 15.20 8.07
CA GLU A 85 -5.41 14.99 6.69
C GLU A 85 -3.93 14.61 6.77
N GLY A 86 -3.62 13.40 6.33
CA GLY A 86 -2.23 12.93 6.25
C GLY A 86 -1.42 13.77 5.28
N TYR A 87 -0.12 13.52 5.21
CA TYR A 87 0.75 14.19 4.24
C TYR A 87 0.83 13.39 2.94
N GLU A 88 0.88 14.11 1.83
CA GLU A 88 1.23 13.60 0.51
C GLU A 88 2.59 14.18 0.12
N ILE A 89 3.56 13.32 -0.14
CA ILE A 89 4.90 13.73 -0.56
C ILE A 89 5.01 13.45 -2.05
N ILE A 90 5.43 14.42 -2.86
CA ILE A 90 5.62 14.19 -4.30
C ILE A 90 7.06 13.76 -4.53
N LEU A 91 7.23 12.51 -4.97
CA LEU A 91 8.52 12.01 -5.44
C LEU A 91 8.60 12.19 -6.95
N THR A 92 9.49 13.08 -7.40
CA THR A 92 9.77 13.29 -8.82
C THR A 92 10.40 12.04 -9.45
N PRO A 93 10.43 11.92 -10.79
CA PRO A 93 11.05 10.78 -11.46
C PRO A 93 12.51 10.51 -11.02
N SER A 94 13.29 11.55 -10.73
CA SER A 94 14.67 11.40 -10.23
C SER A 94 14.70 10.80 -8.82
N LEU A 95 13.83 11.26 -7.92
CA LEU A 95 13.73 10.72 -6.56
C LEU A 95 13.21 9.27 -6.56
N CYS A 96 12.26 8.94 -7.44
CA CYS A 96 11.82 7.56 -7.64
C CYS A 96 12.98 6.66 -8.10
N ARG A 97 13.84 7.14 -9.03
CA ARG A 97 15.03 6.41 -9.47
C ARG A 97 16.07 6.24 -8.36
N LEU A 98 16.29 7.26 -7.55
CA LEU A 98 17.18 7.21 -6.39
C LEU A 98 16.69 6.17 -5.37
N LEU A 99 15.41 6.25 -4.98
CA LEU A 99 14.79 5.28 -4.08
C LEU A 99 14.77 3.86 -4.64
N LYS A 100 14.52 3.68 -5.95
CA LYS A 100 14.59 2.36 -6.59
C LYS A 100 16.01 1.79 -6.48
N SER A 101 17.02 2.59 -6.79
CA SER A 101 18.43 2.16 -6.73
C SER A 101 18.83 1.79 -5.31
N ALA A 102 18.35 2.56 -4.32
CA ALA A 102 18.53 2.23 -2.92
C ALA A 102 17.80 0.95 -2.52
N ALA A 103 16.57 0.74 -2.99
CA ALA A 103 15.79 -0.47 -2.73
C ALA A 103 16.40 -1.74 -3.36
N ASP A 104 16.99 -1.63 -4.55
CA ASP A 104 17.66 -2.74 -5.24
C ASP A 104 18.83 -3.30 -4.42
N GLY A 105 19.62 -2.43 -3.78
CA GLY A 105 20.70 -2.85 -2.89
C GLY A 105 20.23 -3.12 -1.46
N GLY A 106 19.31 -2.32 -0.95
CA GLY A 106 18.91 -2.32 0.44
C GLY A 106 18.05 -3.51 0.83
N LEU A 107 17.23 -4.02 -0.07
CA LEU A 107 16.48 -5.27 0.12
C LEU A 107 17.41 -6.44 0.45
N LEU A 108 18.54 -6.56 -0.25
CA LEU A 108 19.51 -7.65 -0.04
C LEU A 108 20.33 -7.47 1.24
N MET A 109 20.58 -6.23 1.64
CA MET A 109 21.46 -5.91 2.77
C MET A 109 20.71 -5.68 4.09
N GLY A 110 19.39 -5.48 4.06
CA GLY A 110 18.58 -5.07 5.22
C GLY A 110 18.91 -3.65 5.73
N ARG A 111 19.53 -2.81 4.90
CA ARG A 111 19.94 -1.44 5.25
C ARG A 111 20.10 -0.58 3.99
N ILE A 112 20.10 0.73 4.15
CA ILE A 112 20.39 1.66 3.04
C ILE A 112 21.84 1.45 2.55
N PRO A 113 22.08 1.35 1.22
CA PRO A 113 23.43 1.31 0.67
C PRO A 113 24.22 2.58 1.01
N ARG A 114 25.42 2.43 1.61
CA ARG A 114 26.26 3.59 2.02
C ARG A 114 26.54 4.57 0.89
N SER A 115 26.69 4.08 -0.34
CA SER A 115 26.97 4.92 -1.51
C SER A 115 25.80 5.81 -1.94
N LEU A 116 24.60 5.61 -1.38
CA LEU A 116 23.38 6.37 -1.70
C LEU A 116 22.81 7.08 -0.47
N GLU A 117 23.46 6.93 0.69
CA GLU A 117 22.96 7.43 1.98
C GLU A 117 22.89 8.96 2.00
N GLU A 118 23.99 9.62 1.60
CA GLU A 118 24.09 11.08 1.49
C GLU A 118 23.05 11.65 0.52
N ASP A 119 22.91 11.08 -0.69
CA ASP A 119 21.91 11.52 -1.67
C ASP A 119 20.47 11.43 -1.12
N LEU A 120 20.16 10.38 -0.36
CA LEU A 120 18.84 10.19 0.24
C LEU A 120 18.60 11.17 1.41
N GLU A 121 19.63 11.43 2.22
CA GLU A 121 19.60 12.43 3.30
C GLU A 121 19.43 13.85 2.78
N GLU A 122 20.01 14.18 1.64
CA GLU A 122 19.91 15.52 1.05
C GLU A 122 18.64 15.73 0.24
N GLN A 123 18.11 14.69 -0.41
CA GLN A 123 17.03 14.86 -1.39
C GLN A 123 15.66 14.33 -0.93
N VAL A 124 15.61 13.24 -0.16
CA VAL A 124 14.35 12.59 0.23
C VAL A 124 13.99 12.90 1.68
N LEU A 125 14.96 12.81 2.59
CA LEU A 125 14.74 13.05 4.01
C LEU A 125 14.16 14.45 4.32
N PRO A 126 14.55 15.55 3.64
CA PRO A 126 13.98 16.87 3.88
C PRO A 126 12.52 17.00 3.43
N LEU A 127 12.03 16.09 2.59
CA LEU A 127 10.60 16.02 2.23
C LEU A 127 9.78 15.32 3.32
N LEU A 128 10.39 14.38 4.06
CA LEU A 128 9.74 13.59 5.11
C LEU A 128 9.83 14.27 6.48
N ALA A 129 10.99 14.84 6.84
CA ALA A 129 11.26 15.39 8.16
C ALA A 129 10.25 16.45 8.64
N PRO A 130 9.76 17.38 7.79
CA PRO A 130 8.77 18.38 8.20
C PRO A 130 7.45 17.79 8.71
N CYS A 131 7.08 16.57 8.27
CA CYS A 131 5.86 15.89 8.71
C CYS A 131 5.88 15.52 10.20
N PHE A 132 7.05 15.49 10.83
CA PHE A 132 7.25 15.08 12.22
C PHE A 132 7.43 16.23 13.20
N GLY A 133 7.23 17.47 12.76
CA GLY A 133 7.26 18.64 13.64
C GLY A 133 6.29 18.49 14.81
N ARG A 134 6.73 18.85 16.03
CA ARG A 134 5.86 18.81 17.22
C ARG A 134 4.68 19.75 17.02
N GLN A 135 3.47 19.20 17.09
CA GLN A 135 2.26 20.01 17.19
C GLN A 135 2.20 20.63 18.59
N SER A 136 1.92 21.92 18.67
CA SER A 136 1.82 22.64 19.94
C SER A 136 0.76 22.00 20.83
N GLY A 137 1.16 21.41 21.95
CA GLY A 137 0.27 20.82 22.96
C GLY A 137 0.29 19.30 23.09
N SER A 138 1.01 18.56 22.23
CA SER A 138 1.21 17.11 22.40
C SER A 138 2.60 16.80 22.98
N SER A 139 2.65 15.95 24.01
CA SER A 139 3.90 15.41 24.58
C SER A 139 4.55 14.36 23.67
N SER A 140 3.78 13.76 22.76
CA SER A 140 4.23 12.84 21.72
C SER A 140 4.18 13.49 20.34
N GLY A 141 5.19 13.22 19.50
CA GLY A 141 5.19 13.62 18.10
C GLY A 141 4.08 12.92 17.31
N PRO A 142 3.82 13.38 16.07
CA PRO A 142 2.82 12.72 15.23
C PRO A 142 3.28 11.31 14.82
N LYS A 143 2.29 10.43 14.64
CA LYS A 143 2.46 9.01 14.29
C LYS A 143 1.84 8.75 12.94
N TYR A 144 2.55 8.06 12.04
CA TYR A 144 2.07 7.80 10.69
C TYR A 144 2.12 6.32 10.29
N PHE A 145 1.11 5.91 9.52
CA PHE A 145 1.16 4.75 8.64
C PHE A 145 1.54 5.21 7.23
N VAL A 146 2.66 4.69 6.71
CA VAL A 146 3.15 5.02 5.37
C VAL A 146 2.68 4.03 4.33
N ARG A 147 2.28 4.53 3.17
CA ARG A 147 2.07 3.73 1.97
C ARG A 147 2.40 4.50 0.70
N LEU A 148 2.77 3.78 -0.34
CA LEU A 148 2.71 4.24 -1.72
C LEU A 148 1.32 3.98 -2.30
N ASN A 149 1.13 4.30 -3.57
CA ASN A 149 -0.11 4.04 -4.28
C ASN A 149 -0.46 2.55 -4.33
N SER A 150 0.50 1.70 -4.69
CA SER A 150 0.28 0.28 -4.92
C SER A 150 0.58 -0.61 -3.70
N CYS A 151 1.31 -0.12 -2.70
CA CYS A 151 1.73 -0.92 -1.56
C CYS A 151 2.07 -0.11 -0.30
N SER A 152 2.14 -0.78 0.84
CA SER A 152 2.80 -0.29 2.06
C SER A 152 4.07 -1.11 2.32
N PRO A 153 5.16 -0.52 2.85
CA PRO A 153 6.45 -1.19 3.05
C PRO A 153 6.47 -2.13 4.27
N LYS A 154 5.38 -2.88 4.49
CA LYS A 154 5.20 -3.78 5.65
C LYS A 154 6.21 -4.93 5.70
N ASP A 155 6.93 -5.18 4.62
CA ASP A 155 8.00 -6.16 4.47
C ASP A 155 9.41 -5.55 4.59
N GLY A 156 9.51 -4.22 4.69
CA GLY A 156 10.77 -3.52 4.94
C GLY A 156 11.20 -3.59 6.40
N THR A 157 12.45 -3.19 6.63
CA THR A 157 13.05 -3.00 7.95
C THR A 157 12.53 -1.72 8.59
N GLY A 158 12.36 -1.72 9.90
CA GLY A 158 11.57 -0.71 10.60
C GLY A 158 10.28 -1.35 11.06
N GLU A 159 9.97 -1.18 12.34
CA GLU A 159 8.88 -1.89 13.02
C GLU A 159 7.53 -1.78 12.29
N HIS A 160 6.64 -2.75 12.48
CA HIS A 160 5.23 -2.67 12.02
C HIS A 160 4.37 -1.69 12.83
N SER A 161 5.01 -0.95 13.74
CA SER A 161 4.48 0.10 14.60
C SER A 161 4.34 1.42 13.83
N PRO A 162 3.62 2.43 14.34
CA PRO A 162 3.61 3.75 13.72
C PRO A 162 5.02 4.30 13.52
N PHE A 163 5.24 4.95 12.39
CA PHE A 163 6.43 5.76 12.18
C PHE A 163 6.31 7.05 12.97
N GLU A 164 7.31 7.32 13.80
CA GLU A 164 7.42 8.53 14.65
C GLU A 164 8.51 9.49 14.16
N GLU A 165 9.30 9.05 13.17
CA GLU A 165 10.40 9.82 12.58
C GLU A 165 10.55 9.51 11.09
N ALA A 166 11.21 10.41 10.37
CA ALA A 166 11.40 10.32 8.92
C ALA A 166 12.39 9.22 8.50
N TRP A 167 13.48 9.03 9.25
CA TRP A 167 14.52 8.06 8.88
C TRP A 167 14.03 6.60 8.86
N PRO A 168 13.27 6.12 9.86
CA PRO A 168 12.68 4.78 9.80
C PRO A 168 11.77 4.55 8.58
N ILE A 169 11.08 5.59 8.09
CA ILE A 169 10.31 5.50 6.83
C ILE A 169 11.25 5.24 5.67
N LEU A 170 12.32 6.04 5.56
CA LEU A 170 13.29 5.95 4.47
C LEU A 170 13.94 4.56 4.43
N LEU A 171 14.35 4.04 5.60
CA LEU A 171 14.87 2.69 5.73
C LEU A 171 13.85 1.64 5.29
N SER A 172 12.59 1.76 5.73
CA SER A 172 11.51 0.82 5.38
C SER A 172 11.22 0.81 3.88
N LEU A 173 11.20 1.99 3.25
CA LEU A 173 11.05 2.11 1.80
C LEU A 173 12.24 1.46 1.05
N CYS A 174 13.47 1.69 1.50
CA CYS A 174 14.69 1.17 0.86
C CYS A 174 14.96 -0.32 1.12
N THR A 175 14.16 -0.98 1.96
CA THR A 175 14.37 -2.40 2.32
C THR A 175 13.14 -3.25 2.04
N SER A 176 12.10 -2.67 1.41
CA SER A 176 10.86 -3.37 1.06
C SER A 176 10.90 -3.87 -0.39
N GLU A 177 10.66 -5.17 -0.59
CA GLU A 177 10.50 -5.79 -1.90
C GLU A 177 9.28 -5.22 -2.63
N ARG A 178 8.20 -4.96 -1.88
CA ARG A 178 6.99 -4.34 -2.43
C ARG A 178 7.25 -2.96 -3.00
N VAL A 179 8.02 -2.14 -2.30
CA VAL A 179 8.41 -0.80 -2.77
C VAL A 179 9.32 -0.91 -3.99
N GLN A 180 10.30 -1.80 -3.97
CA GLN A 180 11.16 -2.05 -5.13
C GLN A 180 10.32 -2.41 -6.37
N LYS A 181 9.36 -3.33 -6.23
CA LYS A 181 8.44 -3.71 -7.31
C LYS A 181 7.59 -2.52 -7.76
N ALA A 182 7.01 -1.77 -6.83
CA ALA A 182 6.17 -0.60 -7.14
C ALA A 182 6.95 0.46 -7.94
N LEU A 183 8.17 0.79 -7.52
CA LEU A 183 9.01 1.78 -8.20
C LEU A 183 9.50 1.29 -9.57
N ARG A 184 9.84 0.00 -9.70
CA ARG A 184 10.17 -0.62 -10.99
C ARG A 184 9.01 -0.53 -11.96
N ASP A 185 7.84 -0.97 -11.53
CA ASP A 185 6.62 -0.97 -12.33
C ASP A 185 6.21 0.47 -12.74
N LEU A 186 6.34 1.45 -11.84
CA LEU A 186 6.14 2.87 -12.15
C LEU A 186 7.12 3.38 -13.21
N LEU A 187 8.42 3.13 -13.03
CA LEU A 187 9.47 3.68 -13.88
C LEU A 187 9.55 3.02 -15.26
N GLU A 188 9.22 1.72 -15.35
CA GLU A 188 9.29 0.94 -16.60
C GLU A 188 7.97 0.97 -17.38
N HIS A 189 6.82 1.06 -16.70
CA HIS A 189 5.50 0.90 -17.32
C HIS A 189 4.55 2.08 -17.09
N GLY A 190 4.98 3.12 -16.37
CA GLY A 190 4.18 4.32 -16.16
C GLY A 190 2.92 4.08 -15.33
N ILE A 191 2.92 3.07 -14.45
CA ILE A 191 1.77 2.77 -13.60
C ILE A 191 1.59 3.91 -12.58
N ARG A 192 0.67 4.81 -12.86
CA ARG A 192 0.21 5.84 -11.93
C ARG A 192 -1.28 5.69 -11.63
N GLY A 193 -1.71 6.11 -10.45
CA GLY A 193 -3.12 6.41 -10.23
C GLY A 193 -3.45 7.71 -10.96
N ASP A 194 -4.33 7.66 -11.96
CA ASP A 194 -4.73 8.86 -12.72
C ASP A 194 -5.71 9.71 -11.89
N ASN A 195 -5.21 10.60 -11.02
CA ASN A 195 -6.04 11.57 -10.29
C ASN A 195 -5.92 12.99 -10.89
N GLU A 196 -6.82 13.90 -10.50
CA GLU A 196 -6.83 15.27 -11.04
C GLU A 196 -5.55 16.06 -10.70
N ASN A 197 -4.91 15.78 -9.56
CA ASN A 197 -3.62 16.36 -9.19
C ASN A 197 -2.49 15.90 -10.14
N SER A 198 -2.54 14.66 -10.64
CA SER A 198 -1.62 14.12 -11.65
C SER A 198 -1.65 14.87 -12.97
N ARG A 199 -2.85 15.26 -13.41
CA ARG A 199 -3.04 15.93 -14.71
C ARG A 199 -2.40 17.31 -14.75
N ASN A 200 -2.30 17.97 -13.60
CA ASN A 200 -1.72 19.31 -13.49
C ASN A 200 -0.18 19.30 -13.44
N LEU A 201 0.45 18.19 -13.02
CA LEU A 201 1.90 18.15 -12.81
C LEU A 201 2.73 17.88 -14.06
N LYS A 202 2.15 17.41 -15.19
CA LYS A 202 2.87 17.06 -16.43
C LYS A 202 4.17 16.27 -16.21
N LEU A 203 4.23 15.43 -15.17
CA LEU A 203 5.37 14.57 -14.89
C LEU A 203 5.08 13.18 -15.43
N ASP A 204 6.00 12.65 -16.25
CA ASP A 204 5.80 11.38 -16.95
C ASP A 204 5.75 10.17 -16.01
N ALA A 205 6.45 10.22 -14.86
CA ALA A 205 6.45 9.18 -13.83
C ALA A 205 6.79 9.75 -12.45
N TYR A 206 5.83 9.84 -11.55
CA TYR A 206 6.03 10.30 -10.17
C TYR A 206 5.25 9.40 -9.20
N GLU A 207 5.67 9.34 -7.95
CA GLU A 207 4.99 8.57 -6.89
C GLU A 207 4.57 9.50 -5.75
N ILE A 208 3.51 9.13 -5.03
CA ILE A 208 3.06 9.83 -3.83
C ILE A 208 3.12 8.88 -2.63
N PRO A 209 4.15 8.99 -1.77
CA PRO A 209 4.06 8.48 -0.41
C PRO A 209 3.00 9.23 0.39
N HIS A 210 2.07 8.45 0.97
CA HIS A 210 1.02 8.90 1.87
C HIS A 210 1.40 8.59 3.30
N LEU A 211 1.54 9.63 4.11
CA LEU A 211 1.71 9.55 5.56
C LEU A 211 0.34 9.72 6.19
N ASN A 212 -0.41 8.62 6.32
CA ASN A 212 -1.72 8.63 6.94
C ASN A 212 -1.57 8.67 8.47
N PRO A 213 -2.33 9.48 9.21
CA PRO A 213 -2.24 9.47 10.66
C PRO A 213 -2.48 8.07 11.20
N TRP A 214 -1.66 7.67 12.17
CA TRP A 214 -1.86 6.43 12.88
C TRP A 214 -3.18 6.47 13.65
N ARG A 215 -3.85 5.32 13.68
CA ARG A 215 -5.18 5.16 14.27
C ARG A 215 -5.14 4.00 15.24
N ASP A 216 -4.92 4.30 16.51
CA ASP A 216 -4.82 3.30 17.59
C ASP A 216 -6.13 2.51 17.79
N GLU A 217 -7.27 3.06 17.34
CA GLU A 217 -8.56 2.38 17.39
C GLU A 217 -8.69 1.24 16.35
N ILE A 218 -7.80 1.16 15.35
CA ILE A 218 -7.84 0.09 14.36
C ILE A 218 -7.23 -1.18 14.95
N SER A 219 -8.09 -2.14 15.29
CA SER A 219 -7.66 -3.48 15.66
C SER A 219 -7.34 -4.33 14.42
N THR A 220 -6.10 -4.78 14.29
CA THR A 220 -5.71 -5.75 13.24
C THR A 220 -6.43 -7.08 13.36
N LEU A 221 -7.01 -7.40 14.53
CA LEU A 221 -7.88 -8.57 14.73
C LEU A 221 -9.24 -8.43 14.05
N ASN A 222 -9.60 -7.23 13.61
CA ASN A 222 -10.81 -6.92 12.84
C ASN A 222 -10.47 -6.50 11.40
N GLU A 223 -9.26 -6.82 10.92
CA GLU A 223 -8.85 -6.60 9.53
C GLU A 223 -9.20 -7.83 8.67
N PHE A 224 -9.94 -7.62 7.59
CA PHE A 224 -10.39 -8.66 6.66
C PHE A 224 -9.87 -8.39 5.25
N ARG A 225 -9.67 -9.47 4.48
CA ARG A 225 -9.43 -9.43 3.03
C ARG A 225 -10.68 -9.91 2.31
N ILE A 226 -11.17 -9.12 1.37
CA ILE A 226 -12.36 -9.42 0.57
C ILE A 226 -11.91 -9.72 -0.87
N PHE A 227 -12.40 -10.82 -1.43
CA PHE A 227 -12.09 -11.23 -2.80
C PHE A 227 -13.29 -10.94 -3.70
N VAL A 228 -13.11 -10.02 -4.64
CA VAL A 228 -14.15 -9.55 -5.57
C VAL A 228 -13.71 -9.83 -7.00
N PRO A 229 -14.18 -10.92 -7.65
CA PRO A 229 -13.96 -11.16 -9.07
C PRO A 229 -14.53 -10.04 -9.97
N PRO A 230 -14.16 -10.01 -11.27
CA PRO A 230 -14.57 -8.95 -12.21
C PRO A 230 -16.08 -8.74 -12.37
N ASN A 231 -16.91 -9.72 -11.98
CA ASN A 231 -18.38 -9.56 -11.97
C ASN A 231 -18.90 -8.67 -10.82
N GLY A 232 -18.01 -8.13 -9.98
CA GLY A 232 -18.31 -7.19 -8.90
C GLY A 232 -18.94 -7.82 -7.65
N LYS A 233 -19.11 -9.15 -7.60
CA LYS A 233 -19.75 -9.83 -6.46
C LYS A 233 -18.69 -10.34 -5.49
N VAL A 234 -18.89 -10.13 -4.19
CA VAL A 234 -18.04 -10.73 -3.15
C VAL A 234 -18.10 -12.24 -3.24
N ARG A 235 -16.92 -12.87 -3.38
CA ARG A 235 -16.78 -14.32 -3.51
C ARG A 235 -16.26 -15.00 -2.24
N ALA A 236 -15.36 -14.33 -1.53
CA ALA A 236 -14.79 -14.84 -0.30
C ALA A 236 -14.34 -13.69 0.61
N ILE A 237 -14.27 -13.98 1.91
CA ILE A 237 -13.72 -13.09 2.93
C ILE A 237 -12.79 -13.93 3.80
N SER A 238 -11.58 -13.45 4.04
CA SER A 238 -10.62 -14.08 4.95
C SER A 238 -10.16 -13.10 6.03
N GLN A 239 -9.79 -13.62 7.19
CA GLN A 239 -9.09 -12.82 8.20
C GLN A 239 -7.72 -12.40 7.66
N TYR A 240 -7.33 -11.13 7.85
CA TYR A 240 -6.04 -10.64 7.41
C TYR A 240 -4.91 -11.02 8.38
N SER A 241 -5.11 -10.84 9.69
CA SER A 241 -4.16 -11.20 10.74
C SER A 241 -4.35 -12.64 11.25
N ILE A 242 -3.31 -13.23 11.85
CA ILE A 242 -3.46 -14.49 12.59
C ILE A 242 -3.91 -14.12 14.00
N ARG A 243 -5.04 -14.65 14.47
CA ARG A 243 -5.30 -14.68 15.91
C ARG A 243 -4.30 -15.66 16.51
N SER A 244 -3.25 -15.17 17.14
CA SER A 244 -2.46 -16.00 18.06
C SER A 244 -3.47 -16.57 19.06
N GLY A 245 -3.67 -17.88 19.06
CA GLY A 245 -4.66 -18.52 19.90
C GLY A 245 -4.41 -18.22 21.39
N GLY A 246 -5.49 -17.98 22.13
CA GLY A 246 -5.55 -18.35 23.53
C GLY A 246 -5.72 -19.86 23.69
#